data_AF-A0AB39ZB10-F1
#
_entry.id   AF-A0AB39ZB10-F1
#
_cell.length_a   1.000
_cell.length_b   1.000
_cell.length_c   1.000
_cell.angle_alpha   90.00
_cell.angle_beta   90.00
_cell.angle_gamma   90.00
#
_symmetry.space_group_name_H-M   'P 1'
#
loop_
_entity.id
_entity.type
_entity.pdbx_description
1 polymer ?
#
loop_
_entity_poly.entity_id
_entity_poly.type
_entity_poly.pdbx_seq_one_letter_code
_entity_poly.pdbx_strand_id
1 'polypeptide(L)'
;MSTYVVASLCAVTGVTFFIFGALVQQHVSYRKIKSVMLTDPYVYQCRKHIFNALSFLGRVTKGSIINNAKGKSIVTGENNKQFSERQDSVSIFDQFILWSRTRAYKAIMYMTFSVGQEGYPHEEIAHVAGIMKYGFPGMDEIHVYKNFILSYDRRNRIAHWVCEHVKDECLRMRDLKTLHKPNEYLADNTIPPMFSANMRDFRNSDWVGGHLASPQNYKCDILRFMEAYKFPNIVPINRGLKNHIWLRLENYVREMALKFGSVYVYTGPLFMPQRITFRNWSIRHHVMGMNTVAVPTHFFKVIIRDDGEDGDLPLMEGFVVPNADVDKEMDLRSFLCDVHDIEHFAGLKFCDGHQRDPVDLPVNAPSMTDLRGSD
;
A
#
# COMPACT_ATOMS: atom_id res chain seq x y z
N MET A 1 -47.47 10.01 -46.01
CA MET A 1 -46.69 10.57 -44.90
C MET A 1 -45.26 10.77 -45.37
N SER A 2 -44.72 11.98 -45.25
CA SER A 2 -43.37 12.32 -45.73
C SER A 2 -42.31 11.52 -44.96
N THR A 3 -41.27 11.01 -45.64
CA THR A 3 -40.17 10.22 -45.05
C THR A 3 -39.52 10.89 -43.83
N TYR A 4 -39.53 12.22 -43.81
CA TYR A 4 -39.07 13.04 -42.68
C TYR A 4 -39.89 12.86 -41.39
N VAL A 5 -41.19 12.60 -41.51
CA VAL A 5 -42.07 12.36 -40.36
C VAL A 5 -41.77 10.99 -39.74
N VAL A 6 -41.47 9.99 -40.57
CA VAL A 6 -41.11 8.65 -40.10
C VAL A 6 -39.75 8.68 -39.40
N ALA A 7 -38.76 9.37 -39.96
CA ALA A 7 -37.44 9.50 -39.35
C ALA A 7 -37.45 10.25 -38.00
N SER A 8 -38.26 11.31 -37.88
CA SER A 8 -38.38 12.06 -36.62
C SER A 8 -39.08 11.25 -35.53
N LEU A 9 -40.12 10.49 -35.87
CA LEU A 9 -40.79 9.55 -34.95
C LEU A 9 -39.84 8.44 -34.47
N CYS A 10 -39.00 7.90 -35.36
CA CYS A 10 -37.97 6.91 -34.98
C CYS A 10 -36.91 7.50 -34.04
N ALA A 11 -36.50 8.76 -34.25
CA ALA A 11 -35.52 9.42 -33.38
C ALA A 11 -36.09 9.69 -31.98
N VAL A 12 -37.32 10.18 -31.89
CA VAL A 12 -38.00 10.45 -30.61
C VAL A 12 -38.26 9.15 -29.84
N THR A 13 -38.66 8.08 -30.53
CA THR A 13 -38.83 6.77 -29.90
C THR A 13 -37.49 6.20 -29.42
N GLY A 14 -36.41 6.31 -30.20
CA GLY A 14 -35.07 5.88 -29.76
C GLY A 14 -34.57 6.60 -28.51
N VAL A 15 -34.73 7.93 -28.44
CA VAL A 15 -34.30 8.73 -27.27
C VAL A 15 -35.15 8.41 -26.04
N THR A 16 -36.46 8.23 -26.21
CA THR A 16 -37.34 7.88 -25.08
C THR A 16 -37.03 6.49 -24.52
N PHE A 17 -36.77 5.50 -25.37
CA PHE A 17 -36.32 4.17 -24.91
C PHE A 17 -34.94 4.21 -24.24
N PHE A 18 -34.02 5.04 -24.73
CA PHE A 18 -32.71 5.23 -24.09
C PHE A 18 -32.84 5.84 -22.68
N ILE A 19 -33.65 6.89 -22.53
CA ILE A 19 -33.91 7.52 -21.23
C ILE A 19 -34.59 6.52 -20.29
N PHE A 20 -35.56 5.76 -20.78
CA PHE A 20 -36.23 4.73 -19.99
C PHE A 20 -35.26 3.63 -19.54
N GLY A 21 -34.38 3.17 -20.43
CA GLY A 21 -33.31 2.21 -20.11
C GLY A 21 -32.35 2.75 -19.05
N ALA A 22 -31.94 4.01 -19.16
CA ALA A 22 -31.08 4.67 -18.18
C ALA A 22 -31.75 4.77 -16.79
N LEU A 23 -33.05 5.12 -16.74
CA LEU A 23 -33.82 5.17 -15.50
C LEU A 23 -33.97 3.79 -14.85
N VAL A 24 -34.20 2.75 -15.66
CA VAL A 24 -34.26 1.37 -15.18
C VAL A 24 -32.91 0.93 -14.63
N GLN A 25 -31.81 1.20 -15.35
CA GLN A 25 -30.45 0.87 -14.90
C GLN A 25 -30.08 1.59 -13.60
N GLN A 26 -30.45 2.88 -13.47
CA GLN A 26 -30.26 3.64 -12.24
C GLN A 26 -31.06 3.04 -11.08
N HIS A 27 -32.30 2.64 -11.32
CA HIS A 27 -33.17 2.05 -10.30
C HIS A 27 -32.70 0.65 -9.85
N VAL A 28 -32.21 -0.19 -10.77
CA VAL A 28 -31.59 -1.49 -10.46
C VAL A 28 -30.31 -1.30 -9.64
N SER A 29 -29.45 -0.36 -10.06
CA SER A 29 -28.26 0.02 -9.29
C SER A 29 -28.62 0.48 -7.87
N TYR A 30 -29.65 1.32 -7.74
CA TYR A 30 -30.11 1.78 -6.44
C TYR A 30 -30.55 0.63 -5.53
N ARG A 31 -31.32 -0.34 -6.06
CA ARG A 31 -31.77 -1.50 -5.28
C ARG A 31 -30.61 -2.40 -4.85
N LYS A 32 -29.65 -2.66 -5.75
CA LYS A 32 -28.46 -3.48 -5.46
C LYS A 32 -27.60 -2.81 -4.39
N ILE A 33 -27.40 -1.50 -4.48
CA ILE A 33 -26.67 -0.73 -3.48
C ILE A 33 -27.42 -0.75 -2.14
N LYS A 34 -28.75 -0.58 -2.14
CA LYS A 34 -29.55 -0.63 -0.92
C LYS A 34 -29.48 -1.98 -0.22
N SER A 35 -29.43 -3.10 -0.96
CA SER A 35 -29.26 -4.42 -0.35
C SER A 35 -27.86 -4.56 0.27
N VAL A 36 -26.82 -4.12 -0.45
CA VAL A 36 -25.43 -4.13 0.04
C VAL A 36 -25.27 -3.27 1.31
N MET A 37 -25.94 -2.11 1.36
CA MET A 37 -25.93 -1.23 2.53
C MET A 37 -26.61 -1.84 3.77
N LEU A 38 -27.58 -2.76 3.58
CA LEU A 38 -28.23 -3.44 4.69
C LEU A 38 -27.41 -4.64 5.19
N THR A 39 -26.57 -5.22 4.34
CA THR A 39 -25.68 -6.34 4.69
C THR A 39 -24.32 -5.91 5.22
N ASP A 40 -23.83 -4.70 4.89
CA ASP A 40 -22.49 -4.25 5.26
C ASP A 40 -22.49 -2.84 5.92
N PRO A 41 -22.17 -2.74 7.23
CA PRO A 41 -22.08 -1.47 7.97
C PRO A 41 -21.01 -0.50 7.44
N TYR A 42 -19.95 -1.01 6.80
CA TYR A 42 -18.79 -0.22 6.37
C TYR A 42 -19.08 0.58 5.09
N VAL A 43 -19.79 -0.03 4.14
CA VAL A 43 -20.24 0.63 2.88
C VAL A 43 -21.15 1.83 3.14
N TYR A 44 -21.97 1.76 4.20
CA TYR A 44 -22.80 2.87 4.65
C TYR A 44 -21.96 4.08 5.11
N GLN A 45 -20.87 3.82 5.83
CA GLN A 45 -20.02 4.86 6.43
C GLN A 45 -19.19 5.60 5.38
N CYS A 46 -18.54 4.88 4.46
CA CYS A 46 -17.77 5.46 3.36
C CYS A 46 -18.62 6.37 2.47
N ARG A 47 -19.90 6.01 2.25
CA ARG A 47 -20.78 6.77 1.36
C ARG A 47 -21.42 7.99 2.01
N LYS A 48 -21.55 8.05 3.34
CA LYS A 48 -21.98 9.28 4.05
C LYS A 48 -21.06 10.45 3.75
N HIS A 49 -19.76 10.18 3.62
CA HIS A 49 -18.77 11.18 3.24
C HIS A 49 -18.94 11.64 1.78
N ILE A 50 -19.23 10.71 0.88
CA ILE A 50 -19.50 11.01 -0.53
C ILE A 50 -20.80 11.81 -0.69
N PHE A 51 -21.88 11.45 0.01
CA PHE A 51 -23.14 12.21 -0.04
C PHE A 51 -23.04 13.59 0.61
N ASN A 52 -22.26 13.75 1.68
CA ASN A 52 -21.96 15.07 2.24
C ASN A 52 -21.19 15.92 1.22
N ALA A 53 -20.21 15.34 0.51
CA ALA A 53 -19.46 16.01 -0.55
C ALA A 53 -20.30 16.30 -1.81
N LEU A 54 -21.34 15.49 -2.09
CA LEU A 54 -22.25 15.62 -3.22
C LEU A 54 -23.57 16.32 -2.87
N SER A 55 -23.73 16.86 -1.66
CA SER A 55 -24.92 17.61 -1.23
C SER A 55 -24.97 18.98 -1.92
N PHE A 56 -25.25 18.95 -3.23
CA PHE A 56 -25.24 20.10 -4.13
C PHE A 56 -26.57 20.89 -4.12
N LEU A 57 -27.63 20.42 -3.46
CA LEU A 57 -28.95 21.09 -3.44
C LEU A 57 -29.66 20.92 -2.08
N GLY A 58 -29.53 21.94 -1.23
CA GLY A 58 -30.59 22.38 -0.29
C GLY A 58 -31.12 21.40 0.76
N ARG A 59 -30.50 21.42 1.95
CA ARG A 59 -31.27 21.49 3.22
C ARG A 59 -30.49 22.32 4.24
N VAL A 60 -30.58 23.64 4.11
CA VAL A 60 -30.37 24.55 5.24
C VAL A 60 -31.59 24.38 6.15
N THR A 61 -31.51 23.49 7.14
CA THR A 61 -32.43 23.58 8.28
C THR A 61 -32.02 24.77 9.13
N LYS A 62 -32.65 25.91 8.86
CA LYS A 62 -32.77 27.01 9.82
C LYS A 62 -33.56 26.49 11.02
N GLY A 63 -32.86 26.27 12.12
CA GLY A 63 -33.43 25.97 13.45
C GLY A 63 -32.64 26.74 14.48
N SER A 64 -32.86 28.06 14.51
CA SER A 64 -32.42 28.94 15.58
C SER A 64 -33.11 28.56 16.89
N ILE A 65 -32.34 28.08 17.86
CA ILE A 65 -32.53 28.45 19.28
C ILE A 65 -31.14 28.82 19.81
N ILE A 66 -30.71 30.06 19.54
CA ILE A 66 -29.77 30.76 20.41
C ILE A 66 -30.60 31.81 21.12
N ASN A 67 -30.71 31.66 22.43
CA ASN A 67 -31.30 32.65 23.31
C ASN A 67 -30.53 33.97 23.20
N ASN A 68 -31.29 35.06 23.05
CA ASN A 68 -30.84 36.44 23.09
C ASN A 68 -30.08 36.76 24.39
N ALA A 69 -28.92 37.41 24.28
CA ALA A 69 -28.55 38.55 25.13
C ALA A 69 -27.39 39.39 24.55
N LYS A 70 -27.77 40.56 24.02
CA LYS A 70 -27.09 41.89 24.09
C LYS A 70 -25.75 42.17 23.35
N GLY A 71 -25.81 43.24 22.54
CA GLY A 71 -24.71 44.21 22.27
C GLY A 71 -24.41 44.41 20.76
N LYS A 72 -24.96 45.45 20.09
CA LYS A 72 -24.33 46.75 19.68
C LYS A 72 -23.02 46.56 18.85
N SER A 73 -22.77 47.18 17.68
CA SER A 73 -23.22 48.45 17.07
C SER A 73 -22.51 48.74 15.71
N ILE A 74 -23.04 49.72 14.94
CA ILE A 74 -22.40 50.59 13.89
C ILE A 74 -22.26 49.98 12.47
N VAL A 75 -23.05 50.36 11.44
CA VAL A 75 -23.15 51.60 10.60
C VAL A 75 -21.94 51.85 9.69
N THR A 76 -22.14 51.71 8.38
CA THR A 76 -22.01 52.77 7.35
C THR A 76 -22.48 52.22 5.99
N GLY A 77 -23.21 53.04 5.23
CA GLY A 77 -23.56 52.80 3.83
C GLY A 77 -22.92 53.86 2.93
N GLU A 78 -22.86 53.61 1.63
CA GLU A 78 -23.11 54.61 0.57
C GLU A 78 -23.03 54.02 -0.86
N ASN A 79 -24.16 54.16 -1.55
CA ASN A 79 -24.48 54.42 -2.97
C ASN A 79 -23.44 54.33 -4.12
N ASN A 80 -23.88 53.58 -5.15
CA ASN A 80 -23.95 53.86 -6.60
C ASN A 80 -22.73 54.42 -7.37
N LYS A 81 -22.24 53.62 -8.33
CA LYS A 81 -22.17 54.06 -9.74
C LYS A 81 -22.13 52.87 -10.72
N GLN A 82 -23.03 52.95 -11.67
CA GLN A 82 -23.30 52.04 -12.77
C GLN A 82 -22.29 52.31 -13.90
N PHE A 83 -21.54 51.29 -14.31
CA PHE A 83 -20.89 51.27 -15.63
C PHE A 83 -21.36 50.00 -16.35
N SER A 84 -22.12 50.23 -17.40
CA SER A 84 -22.66 49.23 -18.31
C SER A 84 -21.57 48.88 -19.32
N GLU A 85 -20.99 47.69 -19.20
CA GLU A 85 -20.34 47.01 -20.31
C GLU A 85 -21.04 45.66 -20.55
N ARG A 86 -21.53 45.51 -21.78
CA ARG A 86 -22.10 44.32 -22.44
C ARG A 86 -21.87 43.00 -21.69
N GLN A 87 -22.95 42.50 -21.08
CA GLN A 87 -23.08 41.08 -20.74
C GLN A 87 -23.38 40.29 -22.01
N ASP A 88 -22.35 39.68 -22.61
CA ASP A 88 -22.56 38.48 -23.41
C ASP A 88 -23.10 37.41 -22.46
N SER A 89 -24.41 37.16 -22.54
CA SER A 89 -25.10 36.14 -21.75
C SER A 89 -24.63 34.76 -22.19
N VAL A 90 -23.56 34.28 -21.57
CA VAL A 90 -23.12 32.89 -21.69
C VAL A 90 -24.26 32.02 -21.17
N SER A 91 -24.77 31.12 -22.02
CA SER A 91 -25.89 30.25 -21.69
C SER A 91 -25.58 29.45 -20.42
N ILE A 92 -26.58 29.22 -19.58
CA ILE A 92 -26.47 28.34 -18.40
C ILE A 92 -25.91 26.96 -18.79
N PHE A 93 -26.18 26.52 -20.03
CA PHE A 93 -25.59 25.31 -20.60
C PHE A 93 -24.09 25.45 -20.91
N ASP A 94 -23.63 26.59 -21.40
CA ASP A 94 -22.21 26.84 -21.64
C ASP A 94 -21.45 26.95 -20.31
N GLN A 95 -22.07 27.57 -19.29
CA GLN A 95 -21.55 27.59 -17.93
C GLN A 95 -21.50 26.20 -17.30
N PHE A 96 -22.49 25.34 -17.60
CA PHE A 96 -22.52 23.94 -17.19
C PHE A 96 -21.48 23.09 -17.93
N ILE A 97 -21.23 23.33 -19.22
CA ILE A 97 -20.22 22.65 -20.04
C ILE A 97 -18.81 23.08 -19.62
N LEU A 98 -18.59 24.37 -19.33
CA LEU A 98 -17.32 24.85 -18.77
C LEU A 98 -17.10 24.30 -17.36
N TRP A 99 -18.11 24.34 -16.48
CA TRP A 99 -18.03 23.76 -15.14
C TRP A 99 -17.82 22.25 -15.16
N SER A 100 -18.46 21.53 -16.08
CA SER A 100 -18.27 20.09 -16.27
C SER A 100 -16.89 19.77 -16.84
N ARG A 101 -16.33 20.58 -17.74
CA ARG A 101 -14.92 20.47 -18.16
C ARG A 101 -13.96 20.72 -17.01
N THR A 102 -14.14 21.76 -16.20
CA THR A 102 -13.19 22.07 -15.11
C THR A 102 -13.30 21.08 -13.94
N ARG A 103 -14.51 20.55 -13.66
CA ARG A 103 -14.71 19.54 -12.61
C ARG A 103 -14.49 18.11 -13.07
N ALA A 104 -14.74 17.77 -14.33
CA ALA A 104 -14.24 16.54 -14.92
C ALA A 104 -12.72 16.59 -14.99
N TYR A 105 -12.10 17.73 -15.28
CA TYR A 105 -10.65 17.88 -15.16
C TYR A 105 -10.17 17.76 -13.71
N LYS A 106 -10.94 18.19 -12.70
CA LYS A 106 -10.62 17.90 -11.28
C LYS A 106 -10.87 16.44 -10.89
N ALA A 107 -11.93 15.80 -11.36
CA ALA A 107 -12.24 14.40 -11.07
C ALA A 107 -11.28 13.44 -11.80
N ILE A 108 -10.95 13.76 -13.05
CA ILE A 108 -9.85 13.16 -13.81
C ILE A 108 -8.56 13.48 -13.08
N MET A 109 -8.25 14.73 -12.70
CA MET A 109 -7.06 15.06 -11.90
C MET A 109 -7.00 14.30 -10.57
N TYR A 110 -8.09 14.07 -9.85
CA TYR A 110 -8.08 13.26 -8.62
C TYR A 110 -7.98 11.76 -8.91
N MET A 111 -8.42 11.29 -10.09
CA MET A 111 -8.18 9.93 -10.59
C MET A 111 -6.79 9.78 -11.24
N THR A 112 -6.17 10.88 -11.68
CA THR A 112 -4.84 10.98 -12.29
C THR A 112 -3.82 11.64 -11.36
N PHE A 113 -4.15 11.89 -10.07
CA PHE A 113 -3.20 12.43 -9.08
C PHE A 113 -2.35 11.34 -8.42
N SER A 114 -2.32 10.15 -9.02
CA SER A 114 -1.19 9.23 -8.92
C SER A 114 -0.25 9.31 -10.13
N VAL A 115 -0.54 10.14 -11.15
CA VAL A 115 0.32 10.27 -12.33
C VAL A 115 1.36 11.36 -12.09
N GLY A 116 2.41 10.98 -11.39
CA GLY A 116 3.71 11.63 -11.44
C GLY A 116 4.61 10.87 -12.43
N GLN A 117 5.11 11.60 -13.42
CA GLN A 117 6.01 11.20 -14.53
C GLN A 117 5.38 10.38 -15.67
N GLU A 118 5.59 10.90 -16.88
CA GLU A 118 5.28 10.25 -18.15
C GLU A 118 6.03 8.91 -18.26
N GLY A 119 5.38 7.85 -17.81
CA GLY A 119 5.68 6.46 -18.14
C GLY A 119 4.42 5.83 -18.71
N TYR A 120 4.56 4.96 -19.72
CA TYR A 120 3.43 4.35 -20.40
C TYR A 120 2.55 3.57 -19.39
N PRO A 121 1.26 3.92 -19.21
CA PRO A 121 0.41 3.35 -18.15
C PRO A 121 0.27 1.81 -18.20
N HIS A 122 0.56 1.21 -19.36
CA HIS A 122 0.52 -0.23 -19.55
C HIS A 122 1.68 -0.96 -18.84
N GLU A 123 2.86 -0.35 -18.74
CA GLU A 123 4.02 -0.98 -18.08
C GLU A 123 3.87 -0.99 -16.56
N GLU A 124 3.33 0.08 -15.98
CA GLU A 124 3.12 0.18 -14.53
C GLU A 124 2.05 -0.81 -14.04
N ILE A 125 0.95 -0.97 -14.78
CA ILE A 125 -0.11 -1.94 -14.46
C ILE A 125 0.44 -3.37 -14.58
N ALA A 126 1.18 -3.68 -15.65
CA ALA A 126 1.78 -5.00 -15.83
C ALA A 126 2.82 -5.30 -14.73
N HIS A 127 3.59 -4.29 -14.32
CA HIS A 127 4.56 -4.39 -13.24
C HIS A 127 3.88 -4.71 -11.91
N VAL A 128 2.83 -3.97 -11.53
CA VAL A 128 2.07 -4.21 -10.30
C VAL A 128 1.41 -5.58 -10.33
N ALA A 129 0.75 -5.94 -11.43
CA ALA A 129 0.13 -7.25 -11.59
C ALA A 129 1.16 -8.39 -11.51
N GLY A 130 2.38 -8.17 -12.01
CA GLY A 130 3.46 -9.14 -11.99
C GLY A 130 4.02 -9.42 -10.59
N ILE A 131 4.08 -8.41 -9.71
CA ILE A 131 4.51 -8.56 -8.30
C ILE A 131 3.35 -9.06 -7.44
N MET A 132 2.15 -8.55 -7.65
CA MET A 132 0.98 -8.84 -6.82
C MET A 132 0.15 -10.00 -7.37
N LYS A 133 0.78 -10.99 -8.01
CA LYS A 133 0.13 -12.19 -8.55
C LYS A 133 -0.76 -12.88 -7.50
N TYR A 134 -0.28 -12.94 -6.27
CA TYR A 134 -0.97 -13.56 -5.12
C TYR A 134 -1.79 -12.57 -4.27
N GLY A 135 -2.02 -11.36 -4.78
CA GLY A 135 -2.89 -10.37 -4.15
C GLY A 135 -2.23 -9.56 -3.04
N PHE A 136 -2.97 -8.56 -2.56
CA PHE A 136 -2.54 -7.62 -1.54
C PHE A 136 -2.95 -8.11 -0.15
N PRO A 137 -1.99 -8.29 0.80
CA PRO A 137 -2.33 -8.76 2.15
C PRO A 137 -3.14 -7.77 2.98
N GLY A 138 -3.01 -6.49 2.66
CA GLY A 138 -3.76 -5.36 3.20
C GLY A 138 -3.59 -4.18 2.25
N MET A 139 -4.47 -3.17 2.33
CA MET A 139 -4.50 -2.08 1.34
C MET A 139 -4.22 -0.70 1.95
N ASP A 140 -3.64 -0.67 3.15
CA ASP A 140 -3.32 0.59 3.83
C ASP A 140 -2.13 1.26 3.16
N GLU A 141 -2.35 2.43 2.55
CA GLU A 141 -1.33 3.27 1.92
C GLU A 141 -0.23 2.51 1.14
N ILE A 142 -0.59 2.12 -0.09
CA ILE A 142 0.30 1.38 -0.99
C ILE A 142 1.28 2.31 -1.69
N HIS A 143 2.56 1.93 -1.68
CA HIS A 143 3.64 2.54 -2.45
C HIS A 143 4.23 1.51 -3.41
N VAL A 144 4.33 1.88 -4.68
CA VAL A 144 4.86 1.04 -5.75
C VAL A 144 6.27 1.50 -6.10
N TYR A 145 7.24 0.60 -5.97
CA TYR A 145 8.63 0.79 -6.40
C TYR A 145 8.91 -0.10 -7.61
N LYS A 146 10.11 -0.03 -8.17
CA LYS A 146 10.44 -0.75 -9.42
C LYS A 146 10.47 -2.27 -9.30
N ASN A 147 10.62 -2.80 -8.08
CA ASN A 147 10.86 -4.23 -7.85
C ASN A 147 10.15 -4.81 -6.62
N PHE A 148 9.54 -3.94 -5.81
CA PHE A 148 8.74 -4.32 -4.67
C PHE A 148 7.60 -3.34 -4.48
N ILE A 149 6.57 -3.80 -3.79
CA ILE A 149 5.42 -2.99 -3.40
C ILE A 149 5.30 -3.09 -1.89
N LEU A 150 4.97 -1.99 -1.23
CA LEU A 150 4.77 -1.99 0.21
C LEU A 150 3.52 -1.25 0.64
N SER A 151 3.02 -1.63 1.80
CA SER A 151 2.00 -0.90 2.56
C SER A 151 2.69 -0.17 3.71
N TYR A 152 2.45 1.13 3.86
CA TYR A 152 3.16 1.96 4.84
C TYR A 152 2.31 2.31 6.07
N ASP A 153 2.88 2.18 7.26
CA ASP A 153 2.29 2.64 8.50
C ASP A 153 2.84 4.01 8.90
N ARG A 154 2.05 5.08 8.68
CA ARG A 154 2.44 6.45 9.08
C ARG A 154 2.61 6.62 10.58
N ARG A 155 1.89 5.85 11.41
CA ARG A 155 1.96 5.97 12.87
C ARG A 155 3.26 5.38 13.37
N ASN A 156 3.60 4.19 12.89
CA ASN A 156 4.81 3.48 13.32
C ASN A 156 6.06 3.85 12.51
N ARG A 157 5.90 4.57 11.39
CA ARG A 157 6.94 5.01 10.44
C ARG A 157 7.75 3.86 9.83
N ILE A 158 7.12 2.71 9.69
CA ILE A 158 7.66 1.49 9.09
C ILE A 158 6.61 0.89 8.16
N ALA A 159 6.98 -0.04 7.28
CA ALA A 159 5.98 -0.74 6.47
C ALA A 159 5.15 -1.73 7.33
N HIS A 160 3.88 -1.92 6.97
CA HIS A 160 3.09 -3.08 7.43
C HIS A 160 3.62 -4.36 6.79
N TRP A 161 3.89 -4.31 5.49
CA TRP A 161 4.42 -5.41 4.70
C TRP A 161 5.09 -4.88 3.43
N VAL A 162 6.01 -5.67 2.88
CA VAL A 162 6.66 -5.49 1.59
C VAL A 162 6.56 -6.79 0.80
N CYS A 163 6.16 -6.70 -0.46
CA CYS A 163 6.08 -7.82 -1.40
C CYS A 163 7.14 -7.67 -2.49
N GLU A 164 7.95 -8.70 -2.68
CA GLU A 164 8.98 -8.80 -3.71
C GLU A 164 8.69 -9.97 -4.64
N HIS A 165 8.93 -9.81 -5.94
CA HIS A 165 9.03 -10.93 -6.88
C HIS A 165 10.51 -11.14 -7.22
N VAL A 166 11.12 -12.15 -6.59
CA VAL A 166 12.54 -12.46 -6.74
C VAL A 166 12.72 -13.46 -7.88
N LYS A 167 13.40 -13.02 -8.95
CA LYS A 167 13.69 -13.84 -10.13
C LYS A 167 15.15 -14.24 -10.19
N ASP A 168 15.44 -15.44 -10.69
CA ASP A 168 16.79 -15.97 -10.84
C ASP A 168 17.70 -15.12 -11.76
N GLU A 169 17.13 -14.53 -12.82
CA GLU A 169 17.85 -13.70 -13.81
C GLU A 169 18.70 -12.61 -13.13
N CYS A 170 18.09 -11.83 -12.24
CA CYS A 170 18.77 -10.75 -11.53
C CYS A 170 19.79 -11.27 -10.50
N LEU A 171 19.59 -12.49 -10.01
CA LEU A 171 20.49 -13.13 -9.04
C LEU A 171 21.74 -13.73 -9.70
N ARG A 172 21.68 -14.08 -10.99
CA ARG A 172 22.84 -14.59 -11.75
C ARG A 172 23.75 -13.49 -12.28
N MET A 173 23.23 -12.27 -12.43
CA MET A 173 23.98 -11.11 -12.88
C MET A 173 24.31 -10.17 -11.72
N ARG A 174 25.30 -9.30 -11.89
CA ARG A 174 25.61 -8.20 -10.96
C ARG A 174 26.09 -6.99 -11.74
N ASP A 175 25.45 -5.85 -11.52
CA ASP A 175 25.98 -4.55 -11.93
C ASP A 175 27.09 -4.15 -10.96
N LEU A 176 28.28 -3.86 -11.48
CA LEU A 176 29.45 -3.45 -10.68
C LEU A 176 29.18 -2.22 -9.82
N LYS A 177 28.23 -1.35 -10.20
CA LYS A 177 27.84 -0.18 -9.41
C LYS A 177 27.21 -0.58 -8.07
N THR A 178 26.53 -1.73 -8.01
CA THR A 178 25.88 -2.23 -6.79
C THR A 178 26.86 -2.77 -5.74
N LEU A 179 28.16 -2.85 -6.08
CA LEU A 179 29.23 -3.13 -5.11
C LEU A 179 29.38 -1.98 -4.10
N HIS A 180 29.11 -0.75 -4.54
CA HIS A 180 29.22 0.44 -3.71
C HIS A 180 27.86 0.73 -3.07
N LYS A 181 27.72 0.37 -1.79
CA LYS A 181 26.52 0.64 -1.01
C LYS A 181 26.45 2.14 -0.67
N PRO A 182 25.25 2.75 -0.65
CA PRO A 182 25.12 4.12 -0.19
C PRO A 182 25.47 4.23 1.30
N ASN A 183 26.09 5.35 1.67
CA ASN A 183 26.50 5.62 3.06
C ASN A 183 25.31 5.91 3.98
N GLU A 184 24.19 6.38 3.41
CA GLU A 184 22.99 6.77 4.15
C GLU A 184 21.73 6.23 3.46
N TYR A 185 20.67 6.05 4.24
CA TYR A 185 19.35 5.72 3.73
C TYR A 185 18.70 6.95 3.07
N LEU A 186 17.85 6.69 2.07
CA LEU A 186 17.23 7.72 1.25
C LEU A 186 15.84 8.08 1.76
N ALA A 187 15.50 9.36 1.76
CA ALA A 187 14.14 9.80 2.01
C ALA A 187 13.23 9.46 0.82
N ASP A 188 11.96 9.18 1.09
CA ASP A 188 10.95 9.09 0.05
C ASP A 188 10.08 10.35 0.03
N ASN A 189 10.06 11.04 -1.11
CA ASN A 189 9.34 12.30 -1.25
C ASN A 189 7.83 12.11 -1.41
N THR A 190 7.37 10.88 -1.66
CA THR A 190 5.94 10.53 -1.72
C THR A 190 5.30 10.52 -0.33
N ILE A 191 6.09 10.32 0.73
CA ILE A 191 5.64 10.28 2.11
C ILE A 191 5.94 11.62 2.77
N PRO A 192 4.93 12.30 3.37
CA PRO A 192 5.18 13.55 4.06
C PRO A 192 6.28 13.38 5.14
N PRO A 193 7.26 14.29 5.25
CA PRO A 193 8.39 14.12 6.16
C PRO A 193 8.01 13.92 7.64
N MET A 194 6.84 14.43 8.06
CA MET A 194 6.29 14.22 9.41
C MET A 194 5.99 12.74 9.73
N PHE A 195 5.74 11.93 8.71
CA PHE A 195 5.41 10.51 8.81
C PHE A 195 6.55 9.60 8.36
N SER A 196 7.72 10.16 8.00
CA SER A 196 8.89 9.38 7.58
C SER A 196 9.94 9.33 8.70
N ALA A 197 10.62 8.18 8.80
CA ALA A 197 11.86 8.09 9.56
C ALA A 197 12.99 8.88 8.86
N ASN A 198 14.05 9.22 9.60
CA ASN A 198 15.26 9.80 9.05
C ASN A 198 16.53 9.25 9.72
N MET A 199 17.70 9.59 9.16
CA MET A 199 18.99 9.08 9.66
C MET A 199 19.27 9.46 11.13
N ARG A 200 18.72 10.57 11.63
CA ARG A 200 18.93 11.00 13.02
C ARG A 200 18.25 10.07 14.01
N ASP A 201 17.15 9.42 13.61
CA ASP A 201 16.45 8.46 14.45
C ASP A 201 17.30 7.20 14.71
N PHE A 202 18.16 6.82 13.74
CA PHE A 202 19.02 5.64 13.83
C PHE A 202 20.40 5.92 14.45
N ARG A 203 20.96 7.13 14.27
CA ARG A 203 22.34 7.46 14.70
C ARG A 203 22.58 7.33 16.21
N ASN A 204 21.56 7.52 17.04
CA ASN A 204 21.66 7.46 18.50
C ASN A 204 20.83 6.30 19.09
N SER A 205 20.75 5.18 18.38
CA SER A 205 20.00 4.01 18.83
C SER A 205 20.85 2.74 18.79
N ASP A 206 20.54 1.78 19.64
CA ASP A 206 21.16 0.44 19.61
C ASP A 206 20.69 -0.40 18.41
N TRP A 207 19.62 0.06 17.74
CA TRP A 207 19.03 -0.58 16.58
C TRP A 207 19.74 -0.17 15.29
N VAL A 208 19.88 -1.10 14.37
CA VAL A 208 20.39 -0.83 13.03
C VAL A 208 19.25 -0.87 12.01
N GLY A 209 19.43 -0.23 10.86
CA GLY A 209 18.46 -0.34 9.76
C GLY A 209 18.53 -1.72 9.11
N GLY A 210 17.39 -2.43 9.10
CA GLY A 210 17.14 -3.67 8.39
C GLY A 210 16.30 -3.42 7.17
N HIS A 211 16.60 -4.08 6.06
CA HIS A 211 15.81 -4.00 4.84
C HIS A 211 14.73 -5.09 4.88
N LEU A 212 13.48 -4.77 4.61
CA LEU A 212 12.43 -5.78 4.41
C LEU A 212 12.57 -6.43 3.03
N ALA A 213 12.68 -5.60 1.99
CA ALA A 213 13.13 -5.98 0.66
C ALA A 213 14.65 -5.85 0.53
N SER A 214 15.36 -6.98 0.39
CA SER A 214 16.82 -6.98 0.43
C SER A 214 17.41 -6.37 -0.85
N PRO A 215 18.32 -5.38 -0.76
CA PRO A 215 18.95 -4.79 -1.95
C PRO A 215 19.73 -5.82 -2.77
N GLN A 216 20.19 -6.91 -2.15
CA GLN A 216 20.92 -7.98 -2.86
C GLN A 216 20.03 -8.77 -3.82
N ASN A 217 18.71 -8.72 -3.67
CA ASN A 217 17.76 -9.30 -4.62
C ASN A 217 17.76 -8.54 -5.96
N TYR A 218 18.29 -7.32 -5.97
CA TYR A 218 18.26 -6.38 -7.10
C TYR A 218 19.64 -5.99 -7.60
N LYS A 219 20.67 -6.79 -7.29
CA LYS A 219 22.08 -6.50 -7.62
C LYS A 219 22.37 -6.37 -9.13
N CYS A 220 21.45 -6.74 -10.00
CA CYS A 220 21.61 -6.58 -11.46
C CYS A 220 21.36 -5.15 -11.96
N ASP A 221 20.75 -4.27 -11.15
CA ASP A 221 20.35 -2.92 -11.56
C ASP A 221 20.52 -1.93 -10.41
N ILE A 222 21.37 -0.92 -10.59
CA ILE A 222 21.64 0.11 -9.59
C ILE A 222 20.41 0.90 -9.16
N LEU A 223 19.45 1.19 -10.04
CA LEU A 223 18.27 1.98 -9.67
C LEU A 223 17.36 1.20 -8.72
N ARG A 224 17.11 -0.07 -9.05
CA ARG A 224 16.33 -1.00 -8.20
C ARG A 224 17.03 -1.27 -6.87
N PHE A 225 18.36 -1.43 -6.92
CA PHE A 225 19.19 -1.57 -5.73
C PHE A 225 19.08 -0.36 -4.79
N MET A 226 19.13 0.86 -5.33
CA MET A 226 19.06 2.10 -4.55
C MET A 226 17.68 2.35 -3.95
N GLU A 227 16.59 1.96 -4.63
CA GLU A 227 15.23 2.08 -4.09
C GLU A 227 15.03 1.27 -2.81
N ALA A 228 15.69 0.12 -2.67
CA ALA A 228 15.66 -0.69 -1.45
C ALA A 228 16.33 0.00 -0.23
N TYR A 229 17.08 1.10 -0.43
CA TYR A 229 17.64 1.93 0.65
C TYR A 229 16.73 3.07 1.07
N LYS A 230 15.53 3.20 0.51
CA LYS A 230 14.56 4.20 0.95
C LYS A 230 13.98 3.85 2.32
N PHE A 231 13.81 4.85 3.19
CA PHE A 231 13.30 4.69 4.57
C PHE A 231 12.01 3.86 4.72
N PRO A 232 11.03 3.91 3.81
CA PRO A 232 9.83 3.08 3.94
C PRO A 232 10.10 1.57 3.98
N ASN A 233 11.22 1.13 3.39
CA ASN A 233 11.69 -0.26 3.42
C ASN A 233 12.62 -0.57 4.61
N ILE A 234 12.99 0.43 5.41
CA ILE A 234 13.94 0.30 6.52
C ILE A 234 13.21 0.17 7.84
N VAL A 235 13.52 -0.89 8.58
CA VAL A 235 12.95 -1.20 9.91
C VAL A 235 14.05 -1.28 10.97
N PRO A 236 13.79 -0.93 12.24
CA PRO A 236 14.75 -1.12 13.32
C PRO A 236 14.93 -2.61 13.62
N ILE A 237 16.11 -3.15 13.37
CA ILE A 237 16.45 -4.56 13.60
C ILE A 237 17.64 -4.68 14.55
N ASN A 238 17.63 -5.71 15.41
CA ASN A 238 18.76 -6.05 16.25
C ASN A 238 19.97 -6.43 15.37
N ARG A 239 21.18 -6.01 15.76
CA ARG A 239 22.41 -6.21 14.98
C ARG A 239 22.80 -7.69 14.84
N GLY A 240 22.67 -8.47 15.91
CA GLY A 240 22.93 -9.91 15.90
C GLY A 240 21.97 -10.64 14.97
N LEU A 241 20.66 -10.38 15.10
CA LEU A 241 19.64 -10.92 14.20
C LEU A 241 19.96 -10.61 12.73
N LYS A 242 20.22 -9.33 12.43
CA LYS A 242 20.51 -8.86 11.07
C LYS A 242 21.69 -9.60 10.43
N ASN A 243 22.79 -9.74 11.16
CA ASN A 243 24.04 -10.29 10.63
C ASN A 243 24.06 -11.82 10.57
N HIS A 244 23.12 -12.49 11.24
CA HIS A 244 23.07 -13.95 11.34
C HIS A 244 21.79 -14.51 10.73
N ILE A 245 20.76 -14.78 11.53
CA ILE A 245 19.56 -15.50 11.11
C ILE A 245 18.81 -14.76 9.99
N TRP A 246 18.69 -13.43 10.06
CA TRP A 246 18.02 -12.65 9.01
C TRP A 246 18.75 -12.77 7.67
N LEU A 247 20.08 -12.64 7.67
CA LEU A 247 20.91 -12.80 6.47
C LEU A 247 20.80 -14.23 5.90
N ARG A 248 20.77 -15.25 6.75
CA ARG A 248 20.55 -16.65 6.33
C ARG A 248 19.18 -16.83 5.69
N LEU A 249 18.13 -16.22 6.24
CA LEU A 249 16.79 -16.26 5.66
C LEU A 249 16.73 -15.53 4.31
N GLU A 250 17.41 -14.39 4.18
CA GLU A 250 17.53 -13.70 2.89
C GLU A 250 18.32 -14.54 1.85
N ASN A 251 19.35 -15.26 2.27
CA ASN A 251 20.08 -16.19 1.40
C ASN A 251 19.18 -17.36 0.97
N TYR A 252 18.41 -17.93 1.90
CA TYR A 252 17.47 -19.01 1.60
C TYR A 252 16.43 -18.59 0.54
N VAL A 253 15.88 -17.37 0.64
CA VAL A 253 15.00 -16.81 -0.42
C VAL A 253 15.68 -16.81 -1.78
N ARG A 254 16.95 -16.38 -1.85
CA ARG A 254 17.72 -16.34 -3.11
C ARG A 254 18.00 -17.74 -3.64
N GLU A 255 18.32 -18.69 -2.77
CA GLU A 255 18.51 -20.09 -3.14
C GLU A 255 17.22 -20.69 -3.72
N MET A 256 16.08 -20.41 -3.10
CA MET A 256 14.76 -20.84 -3.59
C MET A 256 14.45 -20.22 -4.97
N ALA A 257 14.70 -18.92 -5.15
CA ALA A 257 14.54 -18.27 -6.45
C ALA A 257 15.43 -18.92 -7.53
N LEU A 258 16.71 -19.20 -7.21
CA LEU A 258 17.63 -19.84 -8.14
C LEU A 258 17.23 -21.28 -8.49
N LYS A 259 16.64 -22.01 -7.54
CA LYS A 259 16.21 -23.41 -7.70
C LYS A 259 14.91 -23.54 -8.49
N PHE A 260 13.94 -22.66 -8.23
CA PHE A 260 12.59 -22.74 -8.80
C PHE A 260 12.31 -21.70 -9.90
N GLY A 261 13.31 -20.89 -10.26
CA GLY A 261 13.22 -19.83 -11.27
C GLY A 261 12.75 -18.49 -10.69
N SER A 262 11.68 -18.49 -9.91
CA SER A 262 11.27 -17.31 -9.13
C SER A 262 10.49 -17.67 -7.87
N VAL A 263 10.44 -16.73 -6.95
CA VAL A 263 9.59 -16.80 -5.74
C VAL A 263 8.99 -15.43 -5.43
N TYR A 264 7.85 -15.45 -4.77
CA TYR A 264 7.18 -14.28 -4.23
C TYR A 264 7.39 -14.24 -2.73
N VAL A 265 7.73 -13.07 -2.20
CA VAL A 265 8.13 -12.94 -0.79
C VAL A 265 7.42 -11.77 -0.16
N TYR A 266 6.60 -12.05 0.85
CA TYR A 266 6.03 -11.06 1.73
C TYR A 266 6.86 -10.97 3.00
N THR A 267 7.25 -9.76 3.39
CA THR A 267 8.09 -9.52 4.57
C THR A 267 7.52 -8.36 5.36
N GLY A 268 7.47 -8.47 6.69
CA GLY A 268 6.98 -7.37 7.51
C GLY A 268 7.29 -7.51 8.99
N PRO A 269 7.10 -6.44 9.77
CA PRO A 269 7.22 -6.44 11.22
C PRO A 269 6.00 -7.08 11.91
N LEU A 270 6.20 -7.60 13.12
CA LEU A 270 5.14 -8.03 14.03
C LEU A 270 5.31 -7.43 15.43
N PHE A 271 4.17 -7.20 16.08
CA PHE A 271 4.07 -6.71 17.45
C PHE A 271 3.33 -7.74 18.31
N MET A 272 4.07 -8.74 18.78
CA MET A 272 3.50 -9.87 19.50
C MET A 272 3.06 -9.50 20.92
N PRO A 273 1.90 -10.00 21.38
CA PRO A 273 1.43 -9.78 22.74
C PRO A 273 2.29 -10.58 23.73
N GLN A 274 2.62 -9.95 24.86
CA GLN A 274 3.31 -10.56 25.97
C GLN A 274 2.39 -10.62 27.18
N ARG A 275 2.40 -11.74 27.89
CA ARG A 275 1.62 -11.93 29.11
C ARG A 275 2.32 -11.22 30.28
N ILE A 276 1.71 -10.15 30.80
CA ILE A 276 2.24 -9.44 31.99
C ILE A 276 1.80 -10.15 33.27
N THR A 277 0.54 -10.54 33.36
CA THR A 277 -0.03 -11.26 34.50
C THR A 277 -0.90 -12.42 34.01
N PHE A 278 -1.36 -13.30 34.90
CA PHE A 278 -2.13 -14.49 34.54
C PHE A 278 -3.35 -14.22 33.64
N ARG A 279 -3.97 -13.02 33.72
CA ARG A 279 -5.15 -12.64 32.92
C ARG A 279 -4.93 -11.45 31.99
N ASN A 280 -3.76 -10.82 31.99
CA ASN A 280 -3.53 -9.59 31.23
C ASN A 280 -2.41 -9.78 30.19
N TRP A 281 -2.76 -9.51 28.95
CA TRP A 281 -1.85 -9.45 27.81
C TRP A 281 -1.64 -8.00 27.40
N SER A 282 -0.44 -7.68 26.96
CA SER A 282 -0.12 -6.36 26.43
C SER A 282 0.89 -6.48 25.31
N ILE A 283 0.81 -5.57 24.33
CA ILE A 283 1.86 -5.39 23.35
C ILE A 283 2.81 -4.31 23.89
N ARG A 284 4.07 -4.65 24.08
CA ARG A 284 5.13 -3.73 24.52
C ARG A 284 6.24 -3.74 23.48
N HIS A 285 6.58 -2.56 22.97
CA HIS A 285 7.65 -2.41 22.01
C HIS A 285 8.37 -1.07 22.24
N HIS A 286 9.61 -0.98 21.76
CA HIS A 286 10.38 0.26 21.85
C HIS A 286 9.93 1.21 20.73
N VAL A 287 10.13 2.51 20.97
CA VAL A 287 10.09 3.54 19.94
C VAL A 287 11.42 4.29 19.99
N MET A 288 11.95 4.67 18.84
CA MET A 288 13.26 5.29 18.73
C MET A 288 13.22 6.62 17.97
N GLY A 289 14.22 7.46 18.23
CA GLY A 289 14.36 8.76 17.58
C GLY A 289 13.31 9.78 17.99
N MET A 290 13.46 11.00 17.50
CA MET A 290 12.49 12.08 17.75
C MET A 290 11.20 11.84 17.00
N ASN A 291 11.27 11.10 15.88
CA ASN A 291 10.09 10.71 15.13
C ASN A 291 9.38 9.51 15.73
N THR A 292 9.79 8.94 16.86
CA THR A 292 9.08 7.81 17.50
C THR A 292 8.84 6.62 16.55
N VAL A 293 9.90 6.24 15.81
CA VAL A 293 9.87 5.08 14.90
C VAL A 293 9.69 3.81 15.72
N ALA A 294 8.71 2.98 15.39
CA ALA A 294 8.42 1.77 16.15
C ALA A 294 9.48 0.69 15.89
N VAL A 295 9.95 0.06 16.96
CA VAL A 295 10.84 -1.09 16.92
C VAL A 295 9.99 -2.37 16.99
N PRO A 296 9.94 -3.20 15.94
CA PRO A 296 9.17 -4.44 15.93
C PRO A 296 9.65 -5.42 16.99
N THR A 297 8.75 -6.26 17.49
CA THR A 297 9.13 -7.36 18.42
C THR A 297 9.63 -8.59 17.67
N HIS A 298 9.09 -8.83 16.49
CA HIS A 298 9.40 -9.96 15.61
C HIS A 298 9.33 -9.48 14.16
N PHE A 299 9.83 -10.30 13.24
CA PHE A 299 9.61 -10.15 11.81
C PHE A 299 9.03 -11.43 11.25
N PHE A 300 8.19 -11.30 10.23
CA PHE A 300 7.73 -12.43 9.44
C PHE A 300 8.32 -12.40 8.04
N LYS A 301 8.40 -13.59 7.43
CA LYS A 301 8.60 -13.75 6.00
C LYS A 301 7.74 -14.91 5.50
N VAL A 302 6.91 -14.65 4.50
CA VAL A 302 6.12 -15.66 3.80
C VAL A 302 6.67 -15.79 2.39
N ILE A 303 7.17 -16.97 2.06
CA ILE A 303 7.73 -17.31 0.75
C ILE A 303 6.70 -18.15 0.01
N ILE A 304 6.34 -17.73 -1.19
CA ILE A 304 5.36 -18.40 -2.04
C ILE A 304 6.04 -18.79 -3.35
N ARG A 305 5.89 -20.05 -3.75
CA ARG A 305 6.36 -20.55 -5.04
C ARG A 305 5.25 -21.31 -5.77
N ASP A 306 5.29 -21.25 -7.09
CA ASP A 306 4.48 -22.13 -7.93
C ASP A 306 5.03 -23.56 -7.83
N ASP A 307 4.14 -24.57 -7.84
CA ASP A 307 4.54 -25.99 -7.81
C ASP A 307 4.61 -26.65 -9.19
N GLY A 308 4.36 -25.88 -10.26
CA GLY A 308 4.59 -26.31 -11.63
C GLY A 308 3.47 -27.14 -12.27
N GLU A 309 2.47 -27.59 -11.51
CA GLU A 309 1.24 -28.19 -12.04
C GLU A 309 0.13 -27.13 -12.17
N ASP A 310 -0.35 -26.92 -13.41
CA ASP A 310 -1.42 -25.97 -13.71
C ASP A 310 -2.71 -26.37 -12.97
N GLY A 311 -3.04 -25.65 -11.91
CA GLY A 311 -4.27 -25.83 -11.13
C GLY A 311 -4.08 -26.10 -9.65
N ASP A 312 -2.85 -26.44 -9.22
CA ASP A 312 -2.56 -26.66 -7.80
C ASP A 312 -2.29 -25.35 -7.06
N LEU A 313 -2.68 -25.33 -5.78
CA LEU A 313 -2.45 -24.20 -4.90
C LEU A 313 -0.93 -23.98 -4.73
N PRO A 314 -0.46 -22.73 -4.67
CA PRO A 314 0.96 -22.46 -4.52
C PRO A 314 1.48 -23.00 -3.19
N LEU A 315 2.76 -23.35 -3.15
CA LEU A 315 3.41 -23.76 -1.90
C LEU A 315 3.90 -22.53 -1.13
N MET A 316 3.58 -22.52 0.17
CA MET A 316 3.84 -21.41 1.08
C MET A 316 4.70 -21.86 2.27
N GLU A 317 5.70 -21.05 2.61
CA GLU A 317 6.56 -21.23 3.78
C GLU A 317 6.55 -19.95 4.62
N GLY A 318 6.06 -20.05 5.86
CA GLY A 318 6.04 -18.97 6.83
C GLY A 318 7.21 -19.06 7.82
N PHE A 319 7.88 -17.94 8.05
CA PHE A 319 8.93 -17.81 9.06
C PHE A 319 8.61 -16.66 10.00
N VAL A 320 8.80 -16.85 11.30
CA VAL A 320 8.71 -15.79 12.32
C VAL A 320 9.98 -15.79 13.16
N VAL A 321 10.69 -14.65 13.17
CA VAL A 321 11.95 -14.48 13.92
C VAL A 321 11.81 -13.37 14.97
N PRO A 322 12.26 -13.58 16.22
CA PRO A 322 12.24 -12.53 17.25
C PRO A 322 13.30 -11.47 16.96
N ASN A 323 12.95 -10.19 17.13
CA ASN A 323 13.85 -9.05 16.98
C ASN A 323 14.77 -8.87 18.19
N ALA A 324 15.59 -9.89 18.45
CA ALA A 324 16.50 -9.98 19.59
C ALA A 324 17.77 -10.74 19.19
N ASP A 325 18.76 -10.80 20.08
CA ASP A 325 19.89 -11.69 19.89
C ASP A 325 19.42 -13.15 20.00
N VAL A 326 19.65 -13.90 18.93
CA VAL A 326 19.32 -15.33 18.84
C VAL A 326 20.63 -16.10 18.61
N ASP A 327 20.68 -17.34 19.07
CA ASP A 327 21.82 -18.22 18.79
C ASP A 327 22.02 -18.34 17.27
N LYS A 328 23.22 -17.94 16.82
CA LYS A 328 23.62 -17.93 15.41
C LYS A 328 23.63 -19.33 14.80
N GLU A 329 23.83 -20.36 15.62
CA GLU A 329 23.87 -21.77 15.19
C GLU A 329 22.47 -22.40 15.08
N MET A 330 21.43 -21.71 15.53
CA MET A 330 20.07 -22.23 15.47
C MET A 330 19.62 -22.42 14.00
N ASP A 331 18.95 -23.53 13.74
CA ASP A 331 18.51 -23.86 12.38
C ASP A 331 17.30 -23.00 11.96
N LEU A 332 17.23 -22.65 10.67
CA LEU A 332 16.12 -21.87 10.09
C LEU A 332 14.77 -22.58 10.28
N ARG A 333 14.76 -23.91 10.29
CA ARG A 333 13.60 -24.74 10.61
C ARG A 333 12.92 -24.38 11.93
N SER A 334 13.70 -23.93 12.92
CA SER A 334 13.19 -23.57 14.25
C SER A 334 12.30 -22.33 14.24
N PHE A 335 12.32 -21.57 13.15
CA PHE A 335 11.51 -20.37 12.96
C PHE A 335 10.34 -20.58 12.01
N LEU A 336 10.12 -21.80 11.52
CA LEU A 336 8.94 -22.13 10.72
C LEU A 336 7.68 -21.92 11.54
N CYS A 337 6.67 -21.34 10.90
CA CYS A 337 5.39 -21.00 11.50
C CYS A 337 4.27 -21.17 10.48
N ASP A 338 3.08 -21.49 10.96
CA ASP A 338 1.87 -21.53 10.15
C ASP A 338 1.58 -20.11 9.61
N VAL A 339 1.31 -20.00 8.32
CA VAL A 339 0.95 -18.72 7.69
C VAL A 339 -0.31 -18.13 8.33
N HIS A 340 -1.25 -18.94 8.83
CA HIS A 340 -2.46 -18.47 9.51
C HIS A 340 -2.13 -17.75 10.82
N ASP A 341 -1.09 -18.19 11.54
CA ASP A 341 -0.62 -17.49 12.74
C ASP A 341 -0.03 -16.12 12.36
N ILE A 342 0.72 -16.06 11.25
CA ILE A 342 1.25 -14.80 10.71
C ILE A 342 0.08 -13.87 10.32
N GLU A 343 -0.93 -14.37 9.62
CA GLU A 343 -2.15 -13.60 9.28
C GLU A 343 -2.83 -13.04 10.53
N HIS A 344 -3.00 -13.88 11.55
CA HIS A 344 -3.64 -13.51 12.82
C HIS A 344 -2.91 -12.39 13.54
N PHE A 345 -1.58 -12.50 13.69
CA PHE A 345 -0.77 -11.52 14.43
C PHE A 345 -0.43 -10.28 13.60
N ALA A 346 -0.35 -10.38 12.28
CA ALA A 346 -0.10 -9.24 11.40
C ALA A 346 -1.37 -8.44 11.09
N GLY A 347 -2.56 -9.08 11.19
CA GLY A 347 -3.80 -8.50 10.69
C GLY A 347 -3.84 -8.41 9.16
N LEU A 348 -3.18 -9.35 8.49
CA LEU A 348 -3.04 -9.42 7.03
C LEU A 348 -3.69 -10.71 6.51
N LYS A 349 -4.06 -10.74 5.22
CA LYS A 349 -4.61 -11.93 4.57
C LYS A 349 -3.84 -12.28 3.30
N PHE A 350 -3.07 -13.36 3.33
CA PHE A 350 -2.36 -13.88 2.15
C PHE A 350 -3.29 -14.76 1.31
N CYS A 351 -2.81 -15.17 0.13
CA CYS A 351 -3.55 -16.11 -0.71
C CYS A 351 -3.66 -17.49 -0.05
N ASP A 352 -4.63 -18.28 -0.49
CA ASP A 352 -4.70 -19.68 -0.11
C ASP A 352 -3.58 -20.48 -0.80
N GLY A 353 -2.97 -21.42 -0.09
CA GLY A 353 -1.80 -22.17 -0.53
C GLY A 353 -1.57 -23.42 0.30
N HIS A 354 -0.84 -24.40 -0.25
CA HIS A 354 -0.37 -25.55 0.52
C HIS A 354 0.81 -25.13 1.39
N GLN A 355 0.79 -25.51 2.67
CA GLN A 355 1.94 -25.26 3.54
C GLN A 355 2.98 -26.36 3.37
N ARG A 356 4.25 -25.96 3.28
CA ARG A 356 5.33 -26.93 3.19
C ARG A 356 5.61 -27.58 4.55
N ASP A 357 5.80 -28.88 4.54
CA ASP A 357 6.16 -29.64 5.74
C ASP A 357 7.57 -29.27 6.24
N PRO A 358 7.78 -29.14 7.56
CA PRO A 358 9.09 -28.80 8.15
C PRO A 358 10.24 -29.76 7.84
N VAL A 359 9.93 -30.97 7.35
CA VAL A 359 10.88 -32.06 7.12
C VAL A 359 11.72 -31.86 5.85
N ASP A 360 11.25 -31.04 4.91
CA ASP A 360 11.80 -30.96 3.54
C ASP A 360 12.87 -29.87 3.32
N LEU A 361 13.35 -29.20 4.38
CA LEU A 361 14.39 -28.18 4.24
C LEU A 361 15.80 -28.81 4.14
N PRO A 362 16.60 -28.46 3.12
CA PRO A 362 17.94 -29.02 2.96
C PRO A 362 18.85 -28.58 4.10
N VAL A 363 19.51 -29.55 4.75
CA VAL A 363 20.53 -29.30 5.77
C VAL A 363 21.81 -28.87 5.07
N ASN A 364 21.99 -27.57 4.86
CA ASN A 364 23.32 -27.05 4.53
C ASN A 364 24.12 -26.97 5.82
N ALA A 365 25.07 -27.90 6.00
CA ALA A 365 26.12 -27.75 7.01
C ALA A 365 26.84 -26.41 6.76
N PRO A 366 27.26 -25.68 7.82
CA PRO A 366 27.93 -24.40 7.64
C PRO A 366 29.16 -24.57 6.75
N SER A 367 29.18 -23.85 5.61
CA SER A 367 30.33 -23.84 4.71
C SER A 367 31.50 -23.16 5.41
N MET A 368 32.55 -23.94 5.67
CA MET A 368 33.74 -23.55 6.41
C MET A 368 34.70 -22.67 5.58
N THR A 369 34.20 -21.85 4.65
CA THR A 369 35.00 -21.13 3.66
C THR A 369 34.95 -19.60 3.74
N ASP A 370 34.09 -19.00 4.57
CA ASP A 370 33.98 -17.53 4.65
C ASP A 370 34.79 -16.89 5.80
N LEU A 371 35.72 -17.62 6.42
CA LEU A 371 36.63 -17.13 7.48
C LEU A 371 38.05 -16.79 7.00
N ARG A 372 38.23 -16.44 5.73
CA ARG A 372 39.50 -15.85 5.25
C ARG A 372 39.24 -14.55 4.51
N GLY A 373 39.40 -13.43 5.22
CA GLY A 373 39.43 -12.12 4.59
C GLY A 373 39.22 -10.94 5.52
N SER A 374 40.04 -10.79 6.55
CA SER A 374 40.29 -9.51 7.21
C SER A 374 41.54 -9.62 8.07
N ASP A 375 42.69 -9.35 7.46
CA ASP A 375 43.81 -8.71 8.14
C ASP A 375 43.55 -7.19 8.18
#